data_AF-A0A928Q5E8-F1
#
_entry.id   AF-A0A928Q5E8-F1
#
_cell.length_a   1.000
_cell.length_b   1.000
_cell.length_c   1.000
_cell.angle_alpha   90.00
_cell.angle_beta   90.00
_cell.angle_gamma   90.00
#
_symmetry.space_group_name_H-M   'P 1'
#
loop_
_entity.id
_entity.type
_entity.pdbx_description
1 polymer ?
#
loop_
_entity_poly.entity_id
_entity_poly.type
_entity_poly.pdbx_seq_one_letter_code
_entity_poly.pdbx_strand_id
1 'polypeptide(L)'
;MKKKLKKIPYDLVSYIMIETEAIRDANDKMMISSYCLKYLKEVEWYIDLLRVGSNKYIVPHSLSELESIRSQLKQCHAQIMRVKITNPQDRPIIDIKYPKGYEG
;
A
#
# COMPACT_ATOMS: atom_id res chain seq x y z
N MET A 1 16.14 -20.42 -23.76
CA MET A 1 16.69 -19.52 -22.71
C MET A 1 15.62 -19.22 -21.68
N LYS A 2 15.94 -19.28 -20.38
CA LYS A 2 14.99 -18.89 -19.31
C LYS A 2 14.89 -17.36 -19.26
N LYS A 3 13.69 -16.81 -19.11
CA LYS A 3 13.49 -15.35 -19.00
C LYS A 3 13.74 -14.90 -17.56
N LYS A 4 14.72 -14.02 -17.36
CA LYS A 4 14.99 -13.41 -16.04
C LYS A 4 13.93 -12.36 -15.73
N LEU A 5 13.29 -12.46 -14.57
CA LEU A 5 12.29 -11.50 -14.13
C LEU A 5 12.95 -10.26 -13.49
N LYS A 6 12.17 -9.17 -13.39
CA LYS A 6 12.64 -7.94 -12.77
C LYS A 6 12.74 -8.14 -11.25
N LYS A 7 13.72 -7.48 -10.65
CA LYS A 7 13.89 -7.53 -9.20
C LYS A 7 12.87 -6.59 -8.55
N ILE A 8 12.18 -7.08 -7.52
CA ILE A 8 11.38 -6.21 -6.64
C ILE A 8 12.34 -5.26 -5.89
N PRO A 9 12.13 -3.94 -5.93
CA PRO A 9 12.98 -2.98 -5.21
C PRO A 9 12.99 -3.26 -3.70
N TYR A 10 14.16 -3.13 -3.05
CA TYR A 10 14.30 -3.41 -1.63
C TYR A 10 13.67 -2.32 -0.74
N ASP A 11 13.67 -1.09 -1.23
CA ASP A 11 13.10 0.10 -0.62
C ASP A 11 11.59 0.25 -0.89
N LEU A 12 10.98 -0.65 -1.65
CA LEU A 12 9.57 -0.58 -2.05
C LEU A 12 8.63 -0.38 -0.86
N VAL A 13 8.82 -1.17 0.20
CA VAL A 13 7.95 -1.12 1.39
C VAL A 13 8.15 0.20 2.13
N SER A 14 9.40 0.62 2.31
CA SER A 14 9.74 1.90 2.93
C SER A 14 9.15 3.08 2.16
N TYR A 15 9.27 3.06 0.83
CA TYR A 15 8.66 4.07 -0.04
C TYR A 15 7.14 4.14 0.16
N ILE A 16 6.44 3.00 0.09
CA ILE A 16 4.98 2.98 0.26
C ILE A 16 4.59 3.51 1.64
N MET A 17 5.33 3.15 2.70
CA MET A 17 5.06 3.65 4.05
C MET A 17 5.22 5.17 4.15
N ILE A 18 6.32 5.72 3.64
CA ILE A 18 6.57 7.17 3.64
C ILE A 18 5.47 7.91 2.87
N GLU A 19 5.11 7.42 1.68
CA GLU A 19 4.04 8.01 0.88
C GLU A 19 2.67 7.87 1.56
N THR A 20 2.45 6.80 2.34
CA THR A 20 1.22 6.61 3.12
C THR A 20 1.07 7.69 4.19
N GLU A 21 2.15 8.09 4.84
CA GLU A 21 2.16 9.19 5.81
C GLU A 21 1.93 10.56 5.15
N ALA A 22 2.26 10.67 3.86
CA ALA A 22 2.11 11.89 3.08
C ALA A 22 0.76 12.04 2.36
N ILE A 23 -0.16 11.07 2.46
CA ILE A 23 -1.50 11.12 1.83
C ILE A 23 -2.27 12.34 2.34
N ARG A 24 -2.69 13.22 1.43
CA ARG A 24 -3.51 14.41 1.76
C ARG A 24 -4.92 14.30 1.22
N ASP A 25 -5.08 13.71 0.04
CA ASP A 25 -6.38 13.63 -0.64
C ASP A 25 -6.72 12.22 -1.17
N ALA A 26 -7.89 12.14 -1.82
CA ALA A 26 -8.38 10.89 -2.40
C ALA A 26 -7.55 10.40 -3.58
N ASN A 27 -6.95 11.31 -4.35
CA ASN A 27 -6.11 10.96 -5.48
C ASN A 27 -4.79 10.35 -4.99
N ASP A 28 -4.17 10.95 -3.97
CA ASP A 28 -2.97 10.41 -3.33
C ASP A 28 -3.22 8.99 -2.83
N LYS A 29 -4.32 8.81 -2.08
CA LYS A 29 -4.70 7.51 -1.52
C LYS A 29 -4.94 6.48 -2.61
N MET A 30 -5.64 6.85 -3.68
CA MET A 30 -5.90 5.96 -4.82
C MET A 30 -4.61 5.59 -5.55
N MET A 31 -3.72 6.56 -5.77
CA MET A 31 -2.44 6.37 -6.45
C MET A 31 -1.56 5.39 -5.67
N ILE A 32 -1.34 5.63 -4.39
CA ILE A 32 -0.44 4.79 -3.58
C ILE A 32 -1.05 3.40 -3.32
N SER A 33 -2.37 3.31 -3.15
CA SER A 33 -3.08 2.03 -3.05
C SER A 33 -2.90 1.19 -4.32
N SER A 34 -3.13 1.79 -5.50
CA SER A 34 -2.98 1.10 -6.78
C SER A 34 -1.53 0.66 -7.02
N TYR A 35 -0.57 1.49 -6.63
CA TYR A 35 0.86 1.15 -6.70
C TYR A 35 1.18 -0.05 -5.79
N CYS A 36 0.71 -0.05 -4.54
CA CYS A 36 0.87 -1.16 -3.62
C CYS A 36 0.27 -2.47 -4.17
N LEU A 37 -0.95 -2.41 -4.73
CA LEU A 37 -1.64 -3.57 -5.30
C LEU A 37 -0.93 -4.14 -6.53
N LYS A 38 -0.37 -3.28 -7.40
CA LYS A 38 0.43 -3.70 -8.56
C LYS A 38 1.59 -4.59 -8.11
N TYR A 39 2.37 -4.15 -7.13
CA TYR A 39 3.51 -4.92 -6.64
C TYR A 39 3.09 -6.16 -5.85
N LEU A 40 1.99 -6.09 -5.10
CA LEU A 40 1.44 -7.26 -4.42
C LEU A 40 1.11 -8.38 -5.42
N LYS A 41 0.44 -8.04 -6.53
CA LYS A 41 0.13 -8.99 -7.60
C LYS A 41 1.39 -9.56 -8.25
N GLU A 42 2.41 -8.73 -8.47
CA GLU A 42 3.69 -9.17 -9.03
C GLU A 42 4.41 -10.17 -8.10
N VAL A 43 4.44 -9.88 -6.80
CA VAL A 43 5.03 -10.76 -5.78
C VAL A 43 4.25 -12.08 -5.67
N GLU A 44 2.93 -12.04 -5.67
CA GLU A 44 2.09 -13.25 -5.65
C GLU A 44 2.36 -14.13 -6.88
N TRP A 45 2.47 -13.53 -8.06
CA TRP A 45 2.84 -14.28 -9.27
C TRP A 45 4.24 -14.90 -9.18
N TYR A 46 5.22 -14.21 -8.58
CA TYR A 46 6.57 -14.75 -8.40
C TYR A 46 6.57 -15.94 -7.44
N ILE A 47 5.78 -15.86 -6.37
CA ILE A 47 5.58 -16.96 -5.41
C ILE A 47 4.97 -18.17 -6.14
N ASP A 48 3.94 -17.97 -6.96
CA ASP A 48 3.31 -19.05 -7.71
C ASP A 48 4.27 -19.72 -8.69
N LEU A 49 5.11 -18.94 -9.38
CA LEU A 49 6.14 -19.49 -10.26
C LEU A 49 7.15 -20.39 -9.53
N LEU A 50 7.56 -19.99 -8.32
CA LEU A 50 8.46 -20.80 -7.49
C LEU A 50 7.77 -22.07 -6.99
N ARG A 51 6.50 -21.97 -6.55
CA ARG A 51 5.71 -23.11 -6.03
C ARG A 51 5.42 -24.16 -7.11
N VAL A 52 5.12 -23.73 -8.33
CA VAL A 52 4.89 -24.63 -9.47
C VAL A 52 6.20 -25.19 -10.05
N GLY A 53 7.36 -24.62 -9.68
CA GLY A 53 8.66 -25.05 -10.20
C GLY A 53 8.85 -24.70 -11.69
N SER A 54 8.35 -23.55 -12.12
CA SER A 54 8.40 -23.17 -13.55
C SER A 54 9.83 -23.05 -14.07
N ASN A 55 10.18 -23.88 -15.06
CA ASN A 55 11.49 -23.82 -15.72
C ASN A 55 11.63 -22.67 -16.72
N LYS A 56 10.55 -21.94 -17.02
CA LYS A 56 10.53 -20.87 -18.04
C LYS A 56 11.12 -19.56 -17.51
N TYR A 57 11.05 -19.32 -16.21
CA TYR A 57 11.41 -18.05 -15.58
C TYR A 57 12.51 -18.23 -14.55
N ILE A 58 13.32 -17.19 -14.36
CA ILE A 58 14.26 -17.08 -13.23
C ILE A 58 13.74 -15.97 -12.33
N VAL A 59 13.27 -16.36 -11.15
CA VAL A 59 12.81 -15.45 -10.10
C VAL A 59 14.03 -14.96 -9.30
N PRO A 60 14.22 -13.64 -9.11
CA PRO A 60 15.44 -13.08 -8.52
C PRO A 60 15.49 -13.12 -6.99
N HIS A 61 14.39 -13.50 -6.32
CA HIS A 61 14.23 -13.52 -4.87
C HIS A 61 13.91 -14.93 -4.39
N SER A 62 14.28 -15.24 -3.15
CA SER A 62 13.88 -16.50 -2.50
C SER A 62 12.39 -16.49 -2.15
N LEU A 63 11.82 -17.68 -1.95
CA LEU A 63 10.42 -17.82 -1.54
C LEU A 63 10.14 -17.11 -0.21
N SER A 64 11.05 -17.24 0.76
CA SER A 64 10.90 -16.60 2.08
C SER A 64 10.93 -15.08 2.00
N GLU A 65 11.84 -14.50 1.20
CA GLU A 65 11.86 -13.05 0.95
C GLU A 65 10.55 -12.57 0.32
N LEU A 66 10.04 -13.28 -0.69
CA LEU A 66 8.78 -12.91 -1.35
C LEU A 66 7.59 -13.01 -0.41
N GLU A 67 7.52 -14.03 0.45
CA GLU A 67 6.44 -14.15 1.44
C GLU A 67 6.49 -13.05 2.50
N SER A 68 7.70 -12.65 2.93
CA SER A 68 7.92 -11.49 3.80
C SER A 68 7.43 -10.20 3.14
N ILE A 69 7.88 -9.93 1.91
CA ILE A 69 7.45 -8.76 1.13
C ILE A 69 5.93 -8.75 0.94
N ARG A 70 5.32 -9.89 0.62
CA ARG A 70 3.85 -10.02 0.48
C ARG A 70 3.14 -9.65 1.77
N SER A 71 3.62 -10.12 2.92
CA SER A 71 3.04 -9.79 4.23
C SER A 71 3.13 -8.29 4.52
N GLN A 72 4.30 -7.69 4.28
CA GLN A 72 4.53 -6.26 4.46
C GLN A 72 3.66 -5.41 3.53
N LEU A 73 3.52 -5.78 2.25
CA LEU A 73 2.64 -5.08 1.29
C LEU A 73 1.16 -5.18 1.69
N LYS A 74 0.70 -6.32 2.21
CA LYS A 74 -0.68 -6.45 2.74
C LYS A 74 -0.91 -5.52 3.94
N GLN A 75 0.08 -5.40 4.82
CA GLN A 75 0.02 -4.48 5.96
C GLN A 75 0.03 -3.02 5.49
N CYS A 76 0.89 -2.66 4.54
CA CYS A 76 0.94 -1.32 3.94
C CYS A 76 -0.42 -0.97 3.31
N HIS A 77 -1.01 -1.87 2.52
CA HIS A 77 -2.32 -1.63 1.93
C HIS A 77 -3.41 -1.42 3.00
N ALA A 78 -3.39 -2.21 4.08
CA ALA A 78 -4.31 -2.00 5.19
C ALA A 78 -4.11 -0.62 5.87
N GLN A 79 -2.85 -0.16 6.01
CA GLN A 79 -2.54 1.16 6.55
C GLN A 79 -3.02 2.28 5.62
N ILE A 80 -2.75 2.19 4.31
CA ILE A 80 -3.26 3.13 3.31
C ILE A 80 -4.78 3.26 3.43
N MET A 81 -5.49 2.13 3.50
CA MET A 81 -6.95 2.14 3.59
C MET A 81 -7.47 2.77 4.90
N ARG A 82 -6.70 2.68 5.99
CA ARG A 82 -7.03 3.32 7.29
C ARG A 82 -6.84 4.83 7.29
N VAL A 83 -6.02 5.40 6.39
CA VAL A 83 -5.82 6.85 6.32
C VAL A 83 -7.16 7.53 6.03
N LYS A 84 -7.62 8.39 6.93
CA LYS A 84 -8.85 9.16 6.76
C LYS A 84 -8.51 10.41 5.95
N ILE A 85 -9.14 10.54 4.79
CA ILE A 85 -9.07 11.78 4.01
C ILE A 85 -10.08 12.73 4.63
N THR A 86 -9.63 13.60 5.52
CA THR A 86 -10.48 14.70 6.02
C THR A 86 -10.32 15.87 5.06
N ASN A 87 -11.36 16.18 4.30
CA ASN A 87 -11.40 17.45 3.58
C ASN A 87 -11.44 18.59 4.62
N PRO A 88 -10.51 19.55 4.61
CA PRO A 88 -10.59 20.71 5.50
C PRO A 88 -11.91 21.48 5.38
N GLN A 89 -12.58 21.40 4.21
CA GLN A 89 -13.91 21.99 3.99
C GLN A 89 -15.07 21.17 4.57
N ASP A 90 -14.86 19.88 4.89
CA ASP A 90 -15.87 19.05 5.58
C ASP A 90 -15.85 19.25 7.10
N ARG A 91 -14.89 20.01 7.63
CA ARG A 91 -14.96 20.46 9.03
C ARG A 91 -16.05 21.53 9.13
N PRO A 92 -17.02 21.41 10.05
CA PRO A 92 -17.95 22.50 10.30
C PRO A 92 -17.15 23.78 10.55
N ILE A 93 -17.45 24.82 9.76
CA ILE A 93 -16.77 26.13 9.76
C ILE A 93 -16.81 26.80 11.16
N ILE A 94 -17.71 26.34 12.02
CA ILE A 94 -18.01 26.95 13.30
C ILE A 94 -17.78 25.91 14.39
N ASP A 95 -16.71 26.08 15.14
CA ASP A 95 -16.58 25.52 16.48
C ASP A 95 -17.57 26.29 17.36
N ILE A 96 -18.86 25.94 17.28
CA ILE A 96 -19.95 26.65 17.97
C ILE A 96 -19.74 26.44 19.48
N LYS A 97 -19.05 27.39 20.11
CA LYS A 97 -19.06 27.52 21.57
C LYS A 97 -20.43 28.05 21.98
N TYR A 98 -21.36 27.15 22.25
CA TYR A 98 -22.63 27.52 22.85
C TYR A 98 -22.39 28.17 24.23
N PRO A 99 -23.04 29.31 24.54
CA PRO A 99 -22.95 29.92 25.85
C PRO A 99 -23.53 29.00 26.93
N LYS A 100 -23.10 29.21 28.19
CA LYS A 100 -23.57 28.43 29.34
C LYS A 100 -25.09 28.68 29.53
N GLY A 101 -25.92 27.68 29.23
CA GLY A 101 -27.38 27.75 29.37
C GLY A 101 -28.18 27.75 28.06
N TYR A 102 -27.58 27.39 26.92
CA TYR A 102 -28.33 27.18 25.68
C TYR A 102 -29.10 25.83 25.73
N GLU A 103 -30.43 25.86 25.60
CA GLU A 103 -31.31 24.66 25.71
C GLU A 103 -31.81 24.10 24.35
N GLY A 104 -31.35 24.63 23.21
CA GLY A 104 -31.73 24.15 21.87
C GLY A 104 -32.27 25.23 20.96
#